data_AF-W6RD97-F1
#
_entry.id   AF-W6RD97-F1
#
_cell.length_a   1.000
_cell.length_b   1.000
_cell.length_c   1.000
_cell.angle_alpha   90.00
_cell.angle_beta   90.00
_cell.angle_gamma   90.00
#
_symmetry.space_group_name_H-M   'P 1'
#
loop_
_entity.id
_entity.type
_entity.pdbx_description
1 polymer ?
#
loop_
_entity_poly.entity_id
_entity_poly.type
_entity_poly.pdbx_seq_one_letter_code
_entity_poly.pdbx_strand_id
1 'polypeptide(L)'
;MSNLHDSAQRYGAVTRWLHWGMAVVLGWQFVTVLAHVLLEDSVLDKFAWGTHKATGLLLMVLVVIRLLWAFYNRNRRPAAVSIPARLGHLALYALLFVIPFVALLRQYGSGREFVAFGMTVMPGFDGKIEWMIAPAGLLHGNLGWLLLFMVIGHAAMAFVHRRQGGEDVLARMIGR
;
A
#
# COMPACT_ATOMS: atom_id res chain seq x y z
N MET A 1 -27.68 -3.43 8.07
CA MET A 1 -26.80 -4.32 8.84
C MET A 1 -25.49 -4.50 8.08
N SER A 2 -24.37 -3.99 8.59
CA SER A 2 -23.07 -4.18 7.92
C SER A 2 -22.59 -5.60 8.16
N ASN A 3 -22.62 -6.44 7.13
CA ASN A 3 -21.95 -7.74 7.19
C ASN A 3 -20.43 -7.49 7.27
N LEU A 4 -19.79 -8.00 8.32
CA LEU A 4 -18.35 -7.81 8.55
C LEU A 4 -17.52 -8.57 7.50
N HIS A 5 -18.00 -9.73 7.07
CA HIS A 5 -17.33 -10.64 6.14
C HIS A 5 -17.69 -10.40 4.69
N ASP A 6 -16.83 -10.87 3.79
CA ASP A 6 -17.11 -10.85 2.35
C ASP A 6 -18.24 -11.82 1.98
N SER A 7 -18.87 -11.58 0.82
CA SER A 7 -19.80 -12.50 0.15
C SER A 7 -19.48 -12.58 -1.35
N ALA A 8 -20.06 -13.56 -2.04
CA ALA A 8 -19.82 -13.74 -3.48
C ALA A 8 -20.20 -12.50 -4.30
N GLN A 9 -21.12 -11.68 -3.79
CA GLN A 9 -21.64 -10.49 -4.44
C GLN A 9 -20.86 -9.23 -4.08
N ARG A 10 -20.36 -9.09 -2.84
CA ARG A 10 -19.71 -7.85 -2.37
C ARG A 10 -18.71 -8.06 -1.24
N TYR A 11 -17.83 -7.07 -1.05
CA TYR A 11 -16.88 -7.07 0.06
C TYR A 11 -17.53 -6.63 1.38
N GLY A 12 -17.13 -7.29 2.46
CA GLY A 12 -17.58 -7.01 3.83
C GLY A 12 -17.08 -5.67 4.35
N ALA A 13 -17.66 -5.19 5.45
CA ALA A 13 -17.27 -3.91 6.04
C ALA A 13 -15.77 -3.83 6.36
N VAL A 14 -15.18 -4.89 6.92
CA VAL A 14 -13.74 -4.93 7.26
C VAL A 14 -12.87 -4.80 6.02
N THR A 15 -13.18 -5.53 4.94
CA THR A 15 -12.43 -5.46 3.68
C THR A 15 -12.48 -4.07 3.05
N ARG A 16 -13.64 -3.42 3.12
CA ARG A 16 -13.85 -2.06 2.60
C ARG A 16 -13.08 -1.02 3.43
N TRP A 17 -13.14 -1.10 4.75
CA TRP A 17 -12.37 -0.23 5.65
C TRP A 17 -10.87 -0.36 5.42
N LEU A 18 -10.36 -1.59 5.35
CA LEU A 18 -8.95 -1.83 5.04
C LEU A 18 -8.58 -1.30 3.66
N HIS A 19 -9.43 -1.49 2.64
CA HIS A 19 -9.17 -1.01 1.28
C HIS A 19 -9.05 0.51 1.23
N TRP A 20 -10.09 1.22 1.67
CA TRP A 20 -10.15 2.67 1.58
C TRP A 20 -9.21 3.35 2.56
N GLY A 21 -9.01 2.79 3.76
CA GLY A 21 -8.00 3.27 4.70
C GLY A 21 -6.59 3.17 4.12
N MET A 22 -6.24 2.02 3.52
CA MET A 22 -4.96 1.88 2.81
C MET A 22 -4.84 2.82 1.62
N ALA A 23 -5.91 3.03 0.85
CA ALA A 23 -5.90 3.95 -0.29
C ALA A 23 -5.59 5.39 0.16
N VAL A 24 -6.13 5.84 1.30
CA VAL A 24 -5.82 7.14 1.89
C VAL A 24 -4.35 7.23 2.33
N VAL A 25 -3.86 6.23 3.08
CA VAL A 25 -2.47 6.22 3.56
C VAL A 25 -1.48 6.14 2.38
N LEU A 26 -1.80 5.36 1.35
CA LEU A 26 -0.99 5.26 0.13
C LEU A 26 -1.03 6.55 -0.69
N GLY A 27 -2.18 7.20 -0.79
CA GLY A 27 -2.30 8.53 -1.40
C GLY A 27 -1.40 9.54 -0.70
N TRP A 28 -1.39 9.52 0.65
CA TRP A 28 -0.48 10.34 1.43
C TRP A 28 1.00 9.99 1.15
N GLN A 29 1.38 8.71 1.07
CA GLN A 29 2.75 8.33 0.68
C GLN A 29 3.17 8.99 -0.64
N PHE A 30 2.31 9.03 -1.66
CA PHE A 30 2.64 9.70 -2.92
C PHE A 30 2.67 11.22 -2.79
N VAL A 31 1.80 11.83 -1.96
CA VAL A 31 1.90 13.26 -1.64
C VAL A 31 3.26 13.58 -1.02
N THR A 32 3.75 12.78 -0.07
CA THR A 32 5.08 13.01 0.55
C THR A 32 6.21 12.99 -0.48
N VAL A 33 6.20 12.04 -1.42
CA VAL A 33 7.24 11.91 -2.44
C VAL A 33 7.13 13.00 -3.49
N LEU A 34 5.91 13.33 -3.93
CA LEU A 34 5.70 14.40 -4.91
C LEU A 34 6.06 15.77 -4.34
N ALA A 35 5.73 16.04 -3.08
CA ALA A 35 6.16 17.26 -2.40
C ALA A 35 7.70 17.33 -2.34
N HIS A 36 8.35 16.22 -1.99
CA HIS A 36 9.81 16.16 -1.92
C HIS A 36 10.48 16.41 -3.27
N VAL A 37 9.93 15.87 -4.36
CA VAL A 37 10.53 15.97 -5.71
C VAL A 37 10.17 17.29 -6.41
N LEU A 38 8.98 17.83 -6.19
CA LEU A 38 8.47 18.99 -6.96
C LEU A 38 8.52 20.30 -6.17
N LEU A 39 8.57 20.23 -4.84
CA LEU A 39 8.46 21.36 -3.93
C LEU A 39 9.56 21.31 -2.86
N GLU A 40 10.76 20.89 -3.25
CA GLU A 40 11.94 20.74 -2.39
C GLU A 40 12.12 21.96 -1.47
N ASP A 41 12.46 21.71 -0.21
CA ASP A 41 12.68 22.71 0.85
C ASP A 41 11.46 23.54 1.29
N SER A 42 10.30 23.33 0.68
CA SER A 42 9.05 23.97 1.10
C SER A 42 8.57 23.50 2.48
N VAL A 43 7.66 24.27 3.08
CA VAL A 43 6.99 23.87 4.34
C VAL A 43 6.24 22.55 4.16
N LEU A 44 5.64 22.34 2.99
CA LEU A 44 4.91 21.11 2.69
C LEU A 44 5.85 19.91 2.59
N ASP A 45 6.99 20.04 1.91
CA ASP A 45 8.00 18.98 1.82
C ASP A 45 8.49 18.58 3.22
N LYS A 46 8.96 19.54 4.01
CA LYS A 46 9.48 19.27 5.37
C LYS A 46 8.47 18.55 6.26
N PHE A 47 7.21 18.99 6.21
CA PHE A 47 6.13 18.33 6.95
C PHE A 47 5.84 16.93 6.40
N ALA A 48 5.58 16.81 5.11
CA ALA A 48 5.14 15.57 4.49
C ALA A 48 6.24 14.50 4.52
N TRP A 49 7.47 14.86 4.16
CA TRP A 49 8.63 13.96 4.17
C TRP A 49 8.93 13.40 5.57
N GLY A 50 8.78 14.23 6.62
CA GLY A 50 8.93 13.81 8.02
C GLY A 50 7.96 12.68 8.42
N THR A 51 6.81 12.57 7.77
CA THR A 51 5.81 11.52 8.06
C THR A 51 6.05 10.23 7.26
N HIS A 52 6.78 10.28 6.14
CA HIS A 52 6.86 9.20 5.15
C HIS A 52 7.21 7.82 5.73
N LYS A 53 8.19 7.76 6.65
CA LYS A 53 8.60 6.49 7.26
C LYS A 53 7.52 5.91 8.18
N ALA A 54 6.90 6.76 9.01
CA ALA A 54 5.89 6.33 9.97
C ALA A 54 4.61 5.87 9.25
N THR A 55 4.16 6.62 8.24
CA THR A 55 3.00 6.24 7.43
C THR A 55 3.30 5.05 6.51
N GLY A 56 4.54 4.90 6.03
CA GLY A 56 4.99 3.70 5.34
C GLY A 56 4.96 2.43 6.22
N LEU A 57 5.35 2.54 7.49
CA LEU A 57 5.22 1.45 8.47
C LEU A 57 3.75 1.12 8.75
N LEU A 58 2.90 2.14 8.95
CA LEU A 58 1.45 1.94 9.11
C LEU A 58 0.87 1.20 7.90
N LEU A 59 1.24 1.62 6.69
CA LEU A 59 0.79 0.97 5.47
C LEU A 59 1.23 -0.51 5.43
N MET A 60 2.46 -0.84 5.81
CA MET A 60 2.93 -2.23 5.92
C MET A 60 2.05 -3.05 6.86
N VAL A 61 1.75 -2.53 8.05
CA VAL A 61 0.87 -3.22 9.02
C VAL A 61 -0.52 -3.45 8.43
N LEU A 62 -1.11 -2.42 7.80
CA LEU A 62 -2.42 -2.54 7.15
C LEU A 62 -2.41 -3.55 6.00
N VAL A 63 -1.33 -3.62 5.21
CA VAL A 63 -1.15 -4.62 4.15
C VAL A 63 -1.13 -6.03 4.74
N VAL A 64 -0.37 -6.28 5.80
CA VAL A 64 -0.32 -7.58 6.48
C VAL A 64 -1.70 -7.98 7.00
N ILE A 65 -2.39 -7.07 7.71
CA ILE A 65 -3.75 -7.30 8.20
C ILE A 65 -4.70 -7.61 7.04
N ARG A 66 -4.60 -6.85 5.94
CA ARG A 66 -5.40 -7.08 4.73
C ARG A 66 -5.13 -8.43 4.11
N LEU A 67 -3.88 -8.87 4.01
CA LEU A 67 -3.52 -10.17 3.46
C LEU A 67 -4.06 -11.33 4.31
N LEU A 68 -3.92 -11.24 5.63
CA LEU A 68 -4.46 -12.23 6.57
C LEU A 68 -6.00 -12.27 6.50
N TRP A 69 -6.64 -11.11 6.53
CA TRP A 69 -8.09 -10.99 6.40
C TRP A 69 -8.58 -11.52 5.05
N ALA A 70 -7.81 -11.26 3.99
CA ALA A 70 -8.11 -11.71 2.66
C ALA A 70 -8.02 -13.24 2.55
N PHE A 71 -6.99 -13.84 3.14
CA PHE A 71 -6.85 -15.28 3.22
C PHE A 71 -8.01 -15.92 3.99
N TYR A 72 -8.41 -15.33 5.12
CA TYR A 72 -9.56 -15.78 5.89
C TYR A 72 -10.88 -15.76 5.08
N ASN A 73 -11.07 -14.75 4.23
CA ASN A 73 -12.25 -14.62 3.36
C ASN A 73 -12.10 -15.26 1.97
N ARG A 74 -11.07 -16.10 1.72
CA ARG A 74 -10.74 -16.60 0.37
C ARG A 74 -11.89 -17.35 -0.33
N ASN A 75 -12.71 -18.07 0.43
CA ASN A 75 -13.85 -18.84 -0.09
C ASN A 75 -15.16 -18.05 -0.14
N ARG A 76 -15.17 -16.82 0.38
CA ARG A 76 -16.37 -15.99 0.51
C ARG A 76 -16.38 -14.78 -0.42
N ARG A 77 -15.20 -14.30 -0.81
CA ARG A 77 -15.02 -13.08 -1.60
C ARG A 77 -15.61 -13.16 -3.01
N PRO A 78 -15.95 -12.01 -3.62
CA PRO A 78 -16.29 -11.95 -5.04
C PRO A 78 -15.16 -12.51 -5.90
N ALA A 79 -15.53 -13.23 -6.96
CA ALA A 79 -14.57 -13.74 -7.93
C ALA A 79 -13.88 -12.60 -8.71
N ALA A 80 -12.66 -12.86 -9.19
CA ALA A 80 -12.01 -11.95 -10.12
C ALA A 80 -12.74 -11.95 -11.46
N VAL A 81 -12.95 -10.77 -12.03
CA VAL A 81 -13.70 -10.59 -13.29
C VAL A 81 -12.97 -11.15 -14.51
N SER A 82 -11.65 -11.34 -14.42
CA SER A 82 -10.81 -11.88 -15.49
C SER A 82 -9.45 -12.32 -14.94
N ILE A 83 -8.69 -13.11 -15.72
CA ILE A 83 -7.31 -13.48 -15.39
C ILE A 83 -6.41 -12.22 -15.27
N PRO A 84 -6.44 -11.23 -16.19
CA PRO A 84 -5.71 -9.99 -16.02
C PRO A 84 -6.05 -9.24 -14.73
N ALA A 85 -7.33 -9.17 -14.34
CA ALA A 85 -7.71 -8.53 -13.07
C ALA A 85 -7.13 -9.28 -11.86
N ARG A 86 -7.09 -10.61 -11.91
CA ARG A 86 -6.46 -11.43 -10.86
C ARG A 86 -4.95 -11.17 -10.77
N LEU A 87 -4.25 -11.15 -11.91
CA LEU A 87 -2.81 -10.88 -11.96
C LEU A 87 -2.48 -9.46 -11.51
N GLY A 88 -3.28 -8.47 -11.90
CA GLY A 88 -3.14 -7.08 -11.46
C GLY A 88 -3.26 -6.95 -9.94
N HIS A 89 -4.26 -7.59 -9.32
CA HIS A 89 -4.36 -7.61 -7.86
C HIS A 89 -3.18 -8.31 -7.19
N LEU A 90 -2.70 -9.43 -7.75
CA LEU A 90 -1.51 -10.12 -7.21
C LEU A 90 -0.27 -9.23 -7.27
N ALA A 91 -0.05 -8.54 -8.40
CA ALA A 91 1.05 -7.60 -8.57
C ALA A 91 0.94 -6.43 -7.58
N LEU A 92 -0.25 -5.86 -7.40
CA LEU A 92 -0.49 -4.80 -6.40
C LEU A 92 -0.20 -5.29 -4.97
N TYR A 93 -0.65 -6.49 -4.59
CA TYR A 93 -0.34 -7.06 -3.27
C TYR A 93 1.17 -7.26 -3.09
N ALA A 94 1.86 -7.78 -4.10
CA ALA A 94 3.30 -7.96 -4.06
C ALA A 94 4.03 -6.62 -3.90
N LEU A 95 3.69 -5.60 -4.70
CA LEU A 95 4.30 -4.27 -4.62
C LEU A 95 4.04 -3.61 -3.26
N LEU A 96 2.78 -3.63 -2.79
CA LEU A 96 2.39 -3.05 -1.50
C LEU A 96 3.12 -3.68 -0.30
N PHE A 97 3.57 -4.93 -0.42
CA PHE A 97 4.37 -5.58 0.62
C PHE A 97 5.88 -5.36 0.40
N VAL A 98 6.39 -5.63 -0.80
CA VAL A 98 7.83 -5.61 -1.10
C VAL A 98 8.41 -4.21 -0.91
N ILE A 99 7.72 -3.15 -1.35
CA ILE A 99 8.22 -1.77 -1.28
C ILE A 99 8.53 -1.32 0.16
N PRO A 100 7.59 -1.40 1.13
CA PRO A 100 7.89 -1.05 2.50
C PRO A 100 8.84 -2.07 3.16
N PHE A 101 8.82 -3.34 2.75
CA PHE A 101 9.75 -4.34 3.27
C PHE A 101 11.20 -3.98 2.96
N VAL A 102 11.50 -3.66 1.69
CA VAL A 102 12.86 -3.24 1.32
C VAL A 102 13.23 -1.90 1.95
N ALA A 103 12.28 -0.97 2.13
CA ALA A 103 12.55 0.27 2.87
C ALA A 103 12.92 0.02 4.34
N LEU A 104 12.25 -0.90 5.01
CA LEU A 104 12.56 -1.31 6.38
C LEU A 104 13.91 -2.04 6.43
N LEU A 105 14.23 -2.88 5.45
CA LEU A 105 15.54 -3.52 5.32
C LEU A 105 16.66 -2.48 5.18
N ARG A 106 16.45 -1.45 4.32
CA ARG A 106 17.37 -0.30 4.19
C ARG A 106 17.50 0.48 5.49
N GLN A 107 16.40 0.72 6.18
CA GLN A 107 16.39 1.46 7.44
C GLN A 107 17.21 0.73 8.49
N TYR A 108 16.99 -0.58 8.67
CA TYR A 108 17.76 -1.41 9.57
C TYR A 108 19.23 -1.45 9.18
N GLY A 109 19.53 -1.73 7.91
CA GLY A 109 20.90 -1.78 7.41
C GLY A 109 21.67 -0.47 7.59
N SER A 110 20.98 0.67 7.64
CA SER A 110 21.61 1.97 7.85
C SER A 110 22.18 2.21 9.25
N GLY A 111 21.91 1.33 10.22
CA GLY A 111 22.33 1.50 11.63
C GLY A 111 21.58 2.60 12.38
N ARG A 112 20.78 3.41 11.69
CA ARG A 112 20.04 4.51 12.33
C ARG A 112 18.83 4.02 13.08
N GLU A 113 18.58 4.64 14.23
CA GLU A 113 17.34 4.47 14.97
C GLU A 113 16.13 4.78 14.08
N PHE A 114 15.08 3.98 14.24
CA PHE A 114 13.77 4.27 13.68
C PHE A 114 12.74 4.37 14.81
N VAL A 115 12.28 5.59 15.06
CA VAL A 115 11.14 5.87 15.93
C VAL A 115 9.90 6.15 15.07
N ALA A 116 8.79 5.50 15.40
CA ALA A 116 7.49 5.77 14.81
C ALA A 116 6.42 5.76 15.89
N PHE A 117 5.49 6.73 15.84
CA PHE A 117 4.38 6.84 16.80
C PHE A 117 4.84 6.86 18.27
N GLY A 118 6.00 7.47 18.55
CA GLY A 118 6.59 7.54 19.89
C GLY A 118 7.25 6.24 20.39
N MET A 119 7.33 5.21 19.55
CA MET A 119 7.93 3.92 19.88
C MET A 119 9.20 3.68 19.07
N THR A 120 10.26 3.18 19.71
CA THR A 120 11.45 2.69 19.02
C THR A 120 11.12 1.38 18.31
N VAL A 121 11.05 1.42 16.98
CA VAL A 121 10.75 0.27 16.11
C VAL A 121 12.01 -0.49 15.77
N MET A 122 13.12 0.22 15.55
CA MET A 122 14.45 -0.37 15.35
C MET A 122 15.44 0.39 16.22
N PRO A 123 16.11 -0.27 17.19
CA PRO A 123 17.19 0.36 17.91
C PRO A 123 18.33 0.66 16.94
N GLY A 124 18.94 1.84 17.06
CA GLY A 124 20.15 2.16 16.31
C GLY A 124 21.34 1.30 16.76
N PHE A 125 22.33 1.16 15.90
CA PHE A 125 23.60 0.49 16.18
C PHE A 125 24.73 1.11 15.38
N ASP A 126 25.97 0.86 15.83
CA ASP A 126 27.16 1.39 15.16
C ASP A 126 27.49 0.62 13.87
N GLY A 127 27.75 1.37 12.80
CA GLY A 127 28.13 0.83 11.50
C GLY A 127 26.95 0.70 10.53
N LYS A 128 27.20 0.02 9.41
CA LYS A 128 26.25 -0.17 8.31
C LYS A 128 26.34 -1.59 7.77
N ILE A 129 25.20 -2.10 7.32
CA ILE A 129 25.09 -3.39 6.63
C ILE A 129 24.82 -3.11 5.15
N GLU A 130 25.89 -2.94 4.37
CA GLU A 130 25.80 -2.41 3.00
C GLU A 130 24.90 -3.26 2.06
N TRP A 131 24.88 -4.59 2.22
CA TRP A 131 24.04 -5.47 1.41
C TRP A 131 22.54 -5.24 1.61
N MET A 132 22.13 -4.67 2.75
CA MET A 132 20.75 -4.29 3.02
C MET A 132 20.41 -2.89 2.49
N ILE A 133 21.42 -2.03 2.31
CA ILE A 133 21.23 -0.63 1.92
C ILE A 133 21.17 -0.48 0.41
N ALA A 134 22.21 -0.92 -0.30
CA ALA A 134 22.40 -0.64 -1.72
C ALA A 134 21.24 -1.14 -2.60
N PRO A 135 20.83 -2.43 -2.57
CA PRO A 135 19.73 -2.91 -3.40
C PRO A 135 18.39 -2.27 -3.01
N ALA A 136 18.14 -2.07 -1.71
CA ALA A 136 16.90 -1.47 -1.25
C ALA A 136 16.80 0.03 -1.58
N GLY A 137 17.94 0.74 -1.64
CA GLY A 137 18.04 2.11 -2.12
C GLY A 137 17.60 2.22 -3.58
N LEU A 138 18.07 1.30 -4.42
CA LEU A 138 17.70 1.23 -5.83
C LEU A 138 16.23 0.83 -6.02
N LEU A 139 15.76 -0.17 -5.27
CA LEU A 139 14.45 -0.77 -5.50
C LEU A 139 13.29 0.08 -4.97
N HIS A 140 13.42 0.68 -3.78
CA HIS A 140 12.27 1.30 -3.11
C HIS A 140 11.61 2.40 -3.95
N GLY A 141 12.39 3.35 -4.47
CA GLY A 141 11.87 4.45 -5.29
C GLY A 141 11.31 3.97 -6.63
N ASN A 142 12.07 3.12 -7.33
CA ASN A 142 11.66 2.59 -8.64
C ASN A 142 10.37 1.76 -8.57
N LEU A 143 10.28 0.87 -7.58
CA LEU A 143 9.06 0.10 -7.33
C LEU A 143 7.91 1.00 -6.86
N GLY A 144 8.21 2.08 -6.13
CA GLY A 144 7.23 3.11 -5.76
C GLY A 144 6.56 3.77 -6.97
N TRP A 145 7.33 4.17 -7.98
CA TRP A 145 6.79 4.72 -9.23
C TRP A 145 5.98 3.68 -10.02
N LEU A 146 6.46 2.43 -10.07
CA LEU A 146 5.70 1.33 -10.67
C LEU A 146 4.36 1.11 -9.95
N LEU A 147 4.35 1.17 -8.62
CA LEU A 147 3.12 1.08 -7.83
C LEU A 147 2.17 2.24 -8.14
N LEU A 148 2.66 3.48 -8.27
CA LEU A 148 1.82 4.62 -8.64
C LEU A 148 1.12 4.37 -9.98
N PHE A 149 1.88 3.96 -11.00
CA PHE A 149 1.34 3.61 -12.31
C PHE A 149 0.25 2.53 -12.21
N MET A 150 0.54 1.44 -11.46
CA MET A 150 -0.41 0.34 -11.26
C MET A 150 -1.68 0.78 -10.51
N VAL A 151 -1.57 1.68 -9.53
CA VAL A 151 -2.72 2.19 -8.77
C VAL A 151 -3.61 3.08 -9.64
N ILE A 152 -3.02 3.96 -10.46
CA ILE A 152 -3.76 4.77 -11.43
C ILE A 152 -4.49 3.85 -12.43
N GLY A 153 -3.79 2.86 -12.98
CA GLY A 153 -4.38 1.87 -13.88
C GLY A 153 -5.50 1.07 -13.22
N HIS A 154 -5.32 0.64 -11.98
CA HIS A 154 -6.34 -0.07 -11.20
C HIS A 154 -7.60 0.78 -11.00
N ALA A 155 -7.45 2.04 -10.59
CA ALA A 155 -8.56 2.95 -10.42
C ALA A 155 -9.29 3.20 -11.76
N ALA A 156 -8.55 3.45 -12.84
CA ALA A 156 -9.12 3.63 -14.18
C ALA A 156 -9.92 2.39 -14.62
N MET A 157 -9.38 1.18 -14.42
CA MET A 157 -10.06 -0.06 -14.78
C MET A 157 -11.35 -0.29 -13.98
N ALA A 158 -11.43 0.15 -12.72
CA ALA A 158 -12.68 0.09 -11.96
C ALA A 158 -13.80 0.92 -12.64
N PHE A 159 -13.47 2.09 -13.19
CA PHE A 159 -14.43 2.89 -13.97
C PHE A 159 -14.76 2.27 -15.32
N VAL A 160 -13.78 1.67 -16.00
CA VAL A 160 -14.00 0.96 -17.28
C VAL A 160 -14.98 -0.20 -17.09
N HIS A 161 -14.76 -1.05 -16.09
CA HIS A 161 -15.66 -2.18 -15.79
C HIS A 161 -17.08 -1.71 -15.48
N ARG A 162 -17.23 -0.60 -14.76
CA ARG A 162 -18.54 0.00 -14.48
C ARG A 162 -19.24 0.50 -15.75
N ARG A 163 -18.51 1.08 -16.70
CA ARG A 163 -19.08 1.62 -17.95
C ARG A 163 -19.40 0.56 -19.00
N GLN A 164 -18.68 -0.56 -19.02
CA GLN A 164 -18.88 -1.64 -20.00
C GLN A 164 -20.16 -2.47 -19.76
N GLY A 165 -20.89 -2.23 -18.66
CA GLY A 165 -22.20 -2.84 -18.42
C GLY A 165 -22.20 -4.31 -18.00
N GLY A 166 -21.02 -4.94 -17.83
CA GLY A 166 -20.89 -6.33 -17.37
C GLY A 166 -21.04 -6.47 -15.85
N GLU A 167 -19.98 -6.17 -15.11
CA GLU A 167 -19.97 -6.25 -13.64
C GLU A 167 -19.45 -4.94 -13.03
N ASP A 168 -20.26 -4.28 -12.18
CA ASP A 168 -19.83 -3.10 -11.42
C ASP A 168 -18.94 -3.52 -10.24
N VAL A 169 -17.64 -3.67 -10.51
CA VAL A 169 -16.63 -4.01 -9.50
C VAL A 169 -16.49 -2.94 -8.42
N LEU A 170 -16.79 -1.68 -8.73
CA LEU A 170 -16.72 -0.58 -7.78
C LEU A 170 -17.86 -0.69 -6.75
N ALA A 171 -19.08 -1.02 -7.20
CA ALA A 171 -20.23 -1.28 -6.32
C ALA A 171 -19.89 -2.30 -5.22
N ARG A 172 -19.20 -3.39 -5.59
CA ARG A 172 -18.73 -4.43 -4.66
C ARG A 172 -17.84 -3.89 -3.54
N MET A 173 -17.01 -2.88 -3.85
CA MET A 173 -16.04 -2.29 -2.91
C MET A 173 -16.57 -1.08 -2.14
N ILE A 174 -17.63 -0.41 -2.63
CA ILE A 174 -18.36 0.59 -1.84
C ILE A 174 -19.51 -0.01 -1.02
N GLY A 175 -19.84 -1.28 -1.27
CA GLY A 175 -20.81 -2.05 -0.49
C GLY A 175 -22.27 -1.86 -0.92
N ARG A 176 -22.49 -1.59 -2.21
CA ARG A 176 -23.81 -1.52 -2.83
C ARG A 176 -24.12 -2.85 -3.51
#